data_AF-A0A2G2K682-F1
#
_entry.id   AF-A0A2G2K682-F1
#
_cell.length_a   1.000
_cell.length_b   1.000
_cell.length_c   1.000
_cell.angle_alpha   90.00
_cell.angle_beta   90.00
_cell.angle_gamma   90.00
#
_symmetry.space_group_name_H-M   'P 1'
#
loop_
_entity.id
_entity.type
_entity.pdbx_description
1 polymer ?
#
loop_
_entity_poly.entity_id
_entity_poly.type
_entity_poly.pdbx_seq_one_letter_code
_entity_poly.pdbx_strand_id
1 'polypeptide(L)'
;MKTLLFSLFLCLTFFTTQAQINSKTSDATLLVNGNECNKCSLELTREGLKKMTLATNSESVKIVSFKLKVPGCPTIHVYGHKFNHRGLSALKKASIGSRIAIFGIDTNKGVIKTSVRVTLK
;
A
#
# COMPACT_ATOMS: atom_id res chain seq x y z
N MET A 1 -58.90 -44.92 14.36
CA MET A 1 -59.46 -43.85 15.24
C MET A 1 -58.42 -43.53 16.30
N LYS A 2 -58.20 -42.23 16.59
CA LYS A 2 -57.14 -41.59 17.42
C LYS A 2 -55.77 -41.44 16.76
N THR A 3 -55.10 -40.29 16.75
CA THR A 3 -55.44 -38.85 16.83
C THR A 3 -54.16 -38.13 16.38
N LEU A 4 -54.30 -37.04 15.62
CA LEU A 4 -53.20 -36.16 15.22
C LEU A 4 -52.47 -35.57 16.44
N LEU A 5 -51.15 -35.44 16.35
CA LEU A 5 -50.42 -34.40 17.07
C LEU A 5 -49.43 -33.70 16.12
N PHE A 6 -49.71 -32.43 15.87
CA PHE A 6 -48.88 -31.45 15.18
C PHE A 6 -47.66 -31.06 16.03
N SER A 7 -46.47 -30.98 15.43
CA SER A 7 -45.30 -30.24 15.92
C SER A 7 -44.48 -29.91 14.67
N LEU A 8 -44.71 -28.77 14.01
CA LEU A 8 -44.26 -27.40 14.29
C LEU A 8 -42.73 -27.27 14.46
N PHE A 9 -42.10 -26.85 13.35
CA PHE A 9 -40.88 -26.04 13.22
C PHE A 9 -39.66 -26.41 14.08
N LEU A 10 -38.57 -26.80 13.43
CA LEU A 10 -37.31 -26.07 13.66
C LEU A 10 -36.47 -26.00 12.39
N CYS A 11 -36.36 -24.77 11.90
CA CYS A 11 -35.41 -24.25 10.94
C CYS A 11 -33.98 -24.64 11.33
N LEU A 12 -33.17 -25.17 10.42
CA LEU A 12 -31.73 -24.91 10.44
C LEU A 12 -31.16 -25.08 9.03
N THR A 13 -31.27 -23.99 8.27
CA THR A 13 -30.47 -23.75 7.08
C THR A 13 -29.00 -23.79 7.48
N PHE A 14 -28.27 -24.78 6.98
CA PHE A 14 -26.82 -24.81 7.02
C PHE A 14 -26.28 -23.64 6.19
N PHE A 15 -26.22 -22.45 6.79
CA PHE A 15 -25.34 -21.39 6.33
C PHE A 15 -23.90 -21.86 6.58
N THR A 16 -23.28 -22.43 5.55
CA THR A 16 -21.85 -22.71 5.55
C THR A 16 -21.11 -21.40 5.78
N THR A 17 -20.49 -21.30 6.95
CA THR A 17 -19.67 -20.18 7.41
C THR A 17 -18.55 -19.93 6.40
N GLN A 18 -18.54 -18.74 5.77
CA GLN A 18 -17.35 -18.28 5.07
C GLN A 18 -16.30 -17.94 6.13
N ALA A 19 -15.23 -18.73 6.18
CA ALA A 19 -14.02 -18.40 6.92
C ALA A 19 -13.48 -17.08 6.39
N GLN A 20 -13.54 -16.03 7.21
CA GLN A 20 -12.85 -14.77 6.96
C GLN A 20 -11.34 -15.08 6.95
N ILE A 21 -10.73 -15.07 5.76
CA ILE A 21 -9.27 -15.09 5.63
C ILE A 21 -8.80 -13.80 6.28
N ASN A 22 -8.26 -13.92 7.49
CA ASN A 22 -7.63 -12.85 8.24
C ASN A 22 -6.43 -12.35 7.43
N SER A 23 -6.68 -11.43 6.51
CA SER A 23 -5.61 -10.67 5.88
C SER A 23 -5.00 -9.86 7.01
N LYS A 24 -3.83 -10.31 7.47
CA LYS A 24 -2.95 -9.59 8.39
C LYS A 24 -2.47 -8.33 7.68
N THR A 25 -3.39 -7.40 7.47
CA THR A 25 -3.14 -6.07 6.96
C THR A 25 -2.79 -5.31 8.22
N SER A 26 -1.50 -5.06 8.43
CA SER A 26 -1.09 -4.13 9.47
C SER A 26 -1.84 -2.82 9.23
N ASP A 27 -2.58 -2.33 10.22
CA ASP A 27 -3.25 -1.01 10.23
C ASP A 27 -2.26 0.18 10.16
N ALA A 28 -1.05 -0.07 9.69
CA ALA A 28 0.00 0.90 9.54
C ALA A 28 -0.29 1.82 8.35
N THR A 29 -0.47 3.10 8.65
CA THR A 29 -0.64 4.14 7.65
C THR A 29 0.74 4.55 7.12
N LEU A 30 0.84 4.71 5.79
CA LEU A 30 2.06 5.21 5.15
C LEU A 30 2.26 6.68 5.52
N LEU A 31 3.48 7.02 5.94
CA LEU A 31 3.94 8.39 6.08
C LEU A 31 4.91 8.73 4.96
N VAL A 32 4.71 9.86 4.30
CA VAL A 32 5.66 10.45 3.34
C VAL A 32 6.21 11.73 3.93
N ASN A 33 7.51 11.78 4.15
CA ASN A 33 8.19 12.91 4.82
C ASN A 33 7.54 13.28 6.16
N GLY A 34 7.06 12.28 6.91
CA GLY A 34 6.39 12.46 8.20
C GLY A 34 4.88 12.73 8.16
N ASN A 35 4.28 12.91 6.97
CA ASN A 35 2.85 13.19 6.83
C ASN A 35 2.09 11.94 6.37
N GLU A 36 0.91 11.71 6.92
CA GLU A 36 0.06 10.61 6.48
C GLU A 36 -0.30 10.71 5.00
N CYS A 37 -0.19 9.59 4.29
CA CYS A 37 -0.46 9.50 2.87
C CYS A 37 -1.38 8.30 2.58
N ASN A 38 -2.67 8.58 2.43
CA ASN A 38 -3.63 7.65 1.86
C ASN A 38 -3.97 8.12 0.43
N LYS A 39 -3.41 7.45 -0.59
CA LYS A 39 -3.57 7.83 -2.00
C LYS A 39 -3.18 9.29 -2.29
N CYS A 40 -2.11 9.77 -1.68
CA CYS A 40 -1.71 11.18 -1.80
C CYS A 40 -1.07 11.49 -3.17
N SER A 41 -1.22 12.75 -3.58
CA SER A 41 -0.51 13.35 -4.71
C SER A 41 0.34 14.51 -4.21
N LEU A 42 1.62 14.53 -4.56
CA LEU A 42 2.59 15.51 -4.07
C LEU A 42 3.25 16.24 -5.24
N GLU A 43 3.53 17.53 -5.05
CA GLU A 43 4.24 18.36 -6.01
C GLU A 43 5.65 18.66 -5.45
N LEU A 44 6.66 17.91 -5.90
CA LEU A 44 8.02 17.94 -5.34
C LEU A 44 9.06 18.34 -6.38
N THR A 45 10.09 19.07 -5.94
CA THR A 45 11.28 19.32 -6.75
C THR A 45 12.16 18.08 -6.82
N ARG A 46 13.15 18.07 -7.73
CA ARG A 46 14.17 17.00 -7.78
C ARG A 46 14.86 16.79 -6.44
N GLU A 47 15.18 17.88 -5.74
CA GLU A 47 15.81 17.81 -4.40
C GLU A 47 14.85 17.29 -3.34
N GLY A 48 13.56 17.67 -3.42
CA GLY A 48 12.52 17.12 -2.55
C GLY A 48 12.37 15.61 -2.70
N LEU A 49 12.40 15.12 -3.95
CA LEU A 49 12.38 13.68 -4.24
C LEU A 49 13.62 12.95 -3.70
N LYS A 50 14.83 13.50 -3.85
CA LYS A 50 16.05 12.89 -3.32
C LYS A 50 16.02 12.70 -1.80
N LYS A 51 15.40 13.65 -1.10
CA LYS A 51 15.28 13.63 0.37
C LYS A 51 14.04 12.89 0.86
N MET A 52 13.17 12.45 -0.06
CA MET A 52 11.91 11.83 0.29
C MET A 52 12.13 10.54 1.09
N THR A 53 11.37 10.40 2.18
CA THR A 53 11.40 9.23 3.05
C THR A 53 10.01 8.62 3.16
N LEU A 54 9.96 7.30 3.14
CA LEU A 54 8.77 6.53 3.45
C LEU A 54 8.89 6.00 4.88
N ALA A 55 7.83 6.09 5.65
CA ALA A 55 7.75 5.52 6.99
C ALA A 55 6.33 5.01 7.24
N THR A 56 6.08 4.48 8.43
CA THR A 56 4.72 4.23 8.90
C THR A 56 4.49 4.94 10.22
N ASN A 57 3.23 5.06 10.63
CA ASN A 57 2.85 5.56 11.96
C ASN A 57 3.17 4.58 13.11
N SER A 58 3.71 3.39 12.83
CA SER A 58 4.08 2.40 13.84
C SER A 58 5.57 2.09 13.79
N GLU A 59 6.26 2.23 14.92
CA GLU A 59 7.70 1.91 15.02
C GLU A 59 8.01 0.43 14.74
N SER A 60 7.03 -0.45 14.98
CA SER A 60 7.14 -1.89 14.76
C SER A 60 6.98 -2.30 13.28
N VAL A 61 6.42 -1.41 12.45
CA VAL A 61 6.15 -1.64 11.02
C VAL A 61 7.09 -0.79 10.18
N LYS A 62 8.14 -1.42 9.65
CA LYS A 62 9.18 -0.74 8.87
C LYS A 62 9.02 -1.03 7.39
N ILE A 63 9.17 0.00 6.56
CA ILE A 63 9.22 -0.14 5.11
C ILE A 63 10.50 -0.90 4.72
N VAL A 64 10.34 -1.99 3.96
CA VAL A 64 11.41 -2.88 3.51
C VAL A 64 11.75 -2.61 2.05
N SER A 65 10.75 -2.40 1.20
CA SER A 65 10.95 -2.10 -0.22
C SER A 65 9.74 -1.42 -0.83
N PHE A 66 9.93 -0.87 -2.01
CA PHE A 66 8.85 -0.33 -2.83
C PHE A 66 9.21 -0.38 -4.32
N LYS A 67 8.20 -0.24 -5.18
CA LYS A 67 8.38 -0.09 -6.62
C LYS A 67 8.25 1.37 -7.03
N LEU A 68 9.13 1.78 -7.93
CA LEU A 68 9.18 3.12 -8.51
C LEU A 68 8.89 3.03 -10.01
N LYS A 69 7.91 3.80 -10.49
CA LYS A 69 7.66 4.01 -11.91
C LYS A 69 7.94 5.46 -12.27
N VAL A 70 8.93 5.66 -13.14
CA VAL A 70 9.22 6.93 -13.81
C VAL A 70 8.83 6.79 -15.28
N PRO A 71 8.17 7.79 -15.90
CA PRO A 71 7.88 7.76 -17.33
C PRO A 71 9.14 7.50 -18.17
N GLY A 72 9.00 6.67 -19.21
CA GLY A 72 10.14 6.27 -20.07
C GLY A 72 11.16 5.32 -19.43
N CYS A 73 10.98 4.92 -18.16
CA CYS A 73 11.83 3.94 -17.49
C CYS A 73 11.06 2.63 -17.19
N PRO A 74 11.75 1.48 -17.12
CA PRO A 74 11.17 0.28 -16.52
C PRO A 74 10.84 0.53 -15.04
N THR A 75 9.92 -0.28 -14.50
CA THR A 75 9.62 -0.24 -13.06
C THR A 75 10.86 -0.71 -12.29
N ILE A 76 11.27 0.07 -11.30
CA ILE A 76 12.46 -0.21 -10.48
C ILE A 76 12.01 -0.71 -9.12
N HIS A 77 12.59 -1.82 -8.66
CA HIS A 77 12.46 -2.25 -7.29
C HIS A 77 13.52 -1.56 -6.41
N VAL A 78 13.08 -0.86 -5.38
CA VAL A 78 13.92 -0.11 -4.45
C VAL A 78 13.86 -0.78 -3.10
N TYR A 79 15.02 -1.26 -2.63
CA TYR A 79 15.17 -1.79 -1.28
C TYR A 79 15.44 -0.66 -0.29
N GLY A 80 14.82 -0.76 0.88
CA GLY A 80 14.81 0.24 1.93
C GLY A 80 13.64 1.22 1.82
N HIS A 81 13.73 2.28 2.62
CA HIS A 81 12.67 3.28 2.82
C HIS A 81 12.99 4.63 2.15
N LYS A 82 14.08 4.70 1.38
CA LYS A 82 14.55 5.86 0.61
C LYS A 82 14.96 5.41 -0.79
N PHE A 83 15.05 6.35 -1.73
CA PHE A 83 15.58 6.05 -3.06
C PHE A 83 17.04 5.61 -3.00
N ASN A 84 17.34 4.45 -3.58
CA ASN A 84 18.71 3.99 -3.80
C ASN A 84 19.30 4.61 -5.07
N HIS A 85 20.57 4.30 -5.37
CA HIS A 85 21.27 4.83 -6.55
C HIS A 85 20.50 4.60 -7.87
N ARG A 86 19.87 3.43 -8.05
CA ARG A 86 19.08 3.13 -9.26
C ARG A 86 17.83 4.00 -9.36
N GLY A 87 17.10 4.15 -8.25
CA GLY A 87 15.93 5.03 -8.18
C GLY A 87 16.30 6.48 -8.47
N LEU A 88 17.37 6.99 -7.84
CA LEU A 88 17.87 8.34 -8.08
C LEU A 88 18.30 8.57 -9.54
N SER A 89 18.97 7.60 -10.16
CA SER A 89 19.35 7.68 -11.57
C SER A 89 18.15 7.68 -12.51
N ALA A 90 17.06 7.00 -12.18
CA ALA A 90 15.82 7.08 -12.94
C ALA A 90 15.12 8.44 -12.76
N LEU A 91 15.10 8.99 -11.55
CA LEU A 91 14.55 10.31 -11.27
C LEU A 91 15.29 11.43 -12.03
N LYS A 92 16.59 11.28 -12.31
CA LYS A 92 17.34 12.21 -13.17
C LYS A 92 16.80 12.27 -14.60
N LYS A 93 16.23 11.17 -15.11
CA LYS A 93 15.67 11.07 -16.46
C LYS A 93 14.26 11.66 -16.57
N ALA A 94 13.57 11.87 -15.45
CA ALA A 94 12.25 12.50 -15.45
C ALA A 94 12.35 13.97 -15.90
N SER A 95 11.40 14.43 -16.70
CA SER A 95 11.20 15.84 -17.04
C SER A 95 10.31 16.53 -16.01
N ILE A 96 10.39 17.86 -15.92
CA ILE A 96 9.41 18.66 -15.16
C ILE A 96 8.00 18.35 -15.71
N GLY A 97 7.02 18.28 -14.81
CA GLY A 97 5.65 17.83 -15.08
C GLY A 97 5.48 16.30 -15.10
N SER A 98 6.56 15.51 -15.04
CA SER A 98 6.47 14.05 -15.02
C SER A 98 5.72 13.54 -13.80
N ARG A 99 4.77 12.64 -14.02
CA ARG A 99 4.04 11.91 -12.98
C ARG A 99 4.78 10.62 -12.63
N ILE A 100 5.41 10.62 -11.48
CA ILE A 100 6.14 9.50 -10.88
C ILE A 100 5.20 8.76 -9.93
N ALA A 101 5.23 7.42 -9.96
CA ALA A 101 4.41 6.60 -9.07
C ALA A 101 5.29 5.72 -8.17
N ILE A 102 4.91 5.65 -6.90
CA ILE A 102 5.49 4.74 -5.90
C ILE A 102 4.38 3.83 -5.40
N PHE A 103 4.59 2.53 -5.48
CA PHE A 103 3.57 1.52 -5.19
C PHE A 103 4.21 0.20 -4.79
N GLY A 104 3.39 -0.79 -4.42
CA GLY A 104 3.89 -2.10 -3.97
C GLY A 104 4.85 -1.91 -2.79
N ILE A 105 4.38 -1.22 -1.76
CA ILE A 105 5.18 -0.84 -0.60
C ILE A 105 5.14 -2.01 0.38
N ASP A 106 6.27 -2.69 0.50
CA ASP A 106 6.43 -3.84 1.37
C ASP A 106 6.98 -3.41 2.72
N THR A 107 6.52 -4.08 3.76
CA THR A 107 6.95 -3.88 5.14
C THR A 107 7.39 -5.20 5.75
N ASN A 108 8.04 -5.14 6.90
CA ASN A 108 8.36 -6.32 7.70
C ASN A 108 7.12 -7.06 8.25
N LYS A 109 5.91 -6.52 8.09
CA LYS A 109 4.64 -7.12 8.57
C LYS A 109 3.64 -7.44 7.47
N GLY A 110 3.93 -7.10 6.21
CA GLY A 110 3.01 -7.28 5.07
C GLY A 110 3.13 -6.17 4.03
N VAL A 111 2.11 -6.01 3.20
CA VAL A 111 2.09 -5.03 2.09
C VAL A 111 1.09 -3.92 2.38
N ILE A 112 1.52 -2.67 2.23
CA ILE A 112 0.61 -1.51 2.26
C ILE A 112 0.04 -1.32 0.85
N LYS A 113 -1.28 -1.46 0.71
CA LYS A 113 -1.99 -1.42 -0.60
C LYS A 113 -2.14 -0.02 -1.21
N THR A 114 -1.51 1.00 -0.64
CA THR A 114 -1.61 2.40 -1.11
C THR A 114 -0.53 2.73 -2.14
N SER A 115 -0.71 3.85 -2.83
CA SER A 115 0.27 4.38 -3.79
C SER A 115 0.46 5.88 -3.60
N VAL A 116 1.68 6.35 -3.80
CA VAL A 116 2.04 7.77 -3.82
C VAL A 116 2.21 8.21 -5.26
N ARG A 117 1.58 9.32 -5.64
CA ARG A 117 1.83 9.99 -6.93
C ARG A 117 2.62 11.25 -6.67
N VAL A 118 3.68 11.47 -7.43
CA VAL A 118 4.48 12.69 -7.34
C VAL A 118 4.54 13.32 -8.72
N THR A 119 4.15 14.57 -8.82
CA THR A 119 4.47 15.40 -9.99
C THR A 119 5.80 16.10 -9.71
N LEU A 120 6.72 15.98 -10.66
CA LEU A 120 7.98 16.70 -10.60
C LEU A 120 7.76 18.16 -10.99
N LYS A 121 8.08 19.11 -10.12
CA LYS A 121 8.11 20.55 -10.41
C LYS A 121 9.53 21.10 -10.51
#